data_AF-A0A935B9Q4-F1
#
_entry.id   AF-A0A935B9Q4-F1
#
_cell.length_a   1.000
_cell.length_b   1.000
_cell.length_c   1.000
_cell.angle_alpha   90.00
_cell.angle_beta   90.00
_cell.angle_gamma   90.00
#
_symmetry.space_group_name_H-M   'P 1'
#
loop_
_entity.id
_entity.type
_entity.pdbx_description
1 polymer ?
#
loop_
_entity_poly.entity_id
_entity_poly.type
_entity_poly.pdbx_seq_one_letter_code
_entity_poly.pdbx_strand_id
1 'polypeptide(L)'
;MFSTKMSGFYKNENCPTSHELLDYQNGELEKAIATEVRRHLASCEFCSAEVEFYVHYPQTEISSEPMEVAQIPAPLFELAEALLKNRHSDSSSLNSLLKEQKGLVLDKA
;
A
#
# COMPACT_ATOMS: atom_id res chain seq x y z
N MET A 1 -8.80 30.16 -14.72
CA MET A 1 -7.70 29.43 -14.09
C MET A 1 -8.24 28.77 -12.83
N PHE A 2 -8.67 27.52 -12.93
CA PHE A 2 -9.10 26.76 -11.76
C PHE A 2 -7.84 26.16 -11.16
N SER A 3 -7.36 26.74 -10.05
CA SER A 3 -6.39 26.06 -9.21
C SER A 3 -7.10 24.85 -8.64
N THR A 4 -6.86 23.68 -9.23
CA THR A 4 -7.34 22.39 -8.75
C THR A 4 -6.68 22.15 -7.41
N LYS A 5 -7.27 22.67 -6.33
CA LYS A 5 -7.00 22.17 -4.99
C LYS A 5 -7.33 20.69 -5.07
N MET A 6 -6.31 19.84 -5.07
CA MET A 6 -6.44 18.44 -4.69
C MET A 6 -6.79 18.41 -3.20
N SER A 7 -8.00 18.85 -2.86
CA SER A 7 -8.65 18.45 -1.62
C SER A 7 -8.96 16.98 -1.79
N GLY A 8 -8.46 16.03 -1.03
CA GLY A 8 -7.35 15.99 -0.10
C GLY A 8 -7.28 14.52 0.31
N PHE A 9 -7.16 13.64 -0.69
CA PHE A 9 -7.18 12.19 -0.50
C PHE A 9 -5.82 11.70 0.00
N TYR A 10 -5.50 12.08 1.24
CA TYR A 10 -4.26 11.72 1.89
C TYR A 10 -4.52 11.44 3.36
N LYS A 11 -3.79 10.46 3.90
CA LYS A 11 -3.82 10.13 5.31
C LYS A 11 -3.04 11.18 6.10
N ASN A 12 -3.64 11.70 7.17
CA ASN A 12 -3.02 12.65 8.09
C ASN A 12 -2.71 12.00 9.43
N GLU A 13 -1.95 12.70 10.28
CA GLU A 13 -1.66 12.27 11.65
C GLU A 13 -2.91 12.12 12.54
N ASN A 14 -4.01 12.79 12.18
CA ASN A 14 -5.30 12.66 12.85
C ASN A 14 -6.19 11.54 12.28
N CYS A 15 -5.73 10.81 11.25
CA CYS A 15 -6.48 9.70 10.70
C CYS A 15 -6.36 8.47 11.61
N PRO A 16 -7.46 7.73 11.84
CA PRO A 16 -7.41 6.48 12.56
C PRO A 16 -6.49 5.46 11.86
N THR A 17 -5.98 4.54 12.66
CA THR A 17 -5.25 3.38 12.14
C THR A 17 -6.20 2.48 11.35
N SER A 18 -5.63 1.69 10.43
CA SER A 18 -6.42 0.71 9.67
C SER A 18 -7.08 -0.31 10.58
N HIS A 19 -6.41 -0.72 11.66
CA HIS A 19 -6.96 -1.62 12.67
C HIS A 19 -8.18 -1.02 13.37
N GLU A 20 -8.13 0.25 13.78
CA GLU A 20 -9.28 0.93 14.40
C GLU A 20 -10.48 1.08 13.45
N LEU A 21 -10.23 1.28 12.15
CA LEU A 21 -11.30 1.31 11.14
C LEU A 21 -11.95 -0.07 10.95
N LEU A 22 -11.16 -1.13 10.99
CA LEU A 22 -11.64 -2.51 10.98
C LEU A 22 -12.43 -2.85 12.25
N ASP A 23 -11.92 -2.51 13.43
CA ASP A 23 -12.61 -2.70 14.71
C ASP A 23 -13.92 -1.90 14.76
N TYR A 24 -13.93 -0.68 14.20
CA TYR A 24 -15.13 0.13 14.04
C TYR A 24 -16.18 -0.55 13.15
N GLN A 25 -15.76 -1.19 12.06
CA GLN A 25 -16.65 -1.94 11.18
C GLN A 25 -17.17 -3.23 11.84
N ASN A 26 -16.30 -3.96 12.54
CA ASN A 26 -16.65 -5.20 13.24
C ASN A 26 -17.52 -4.94 14.48
N GLY A 27 -17.62 -3.68 14.93
CA GLY A 27 -18.35 -3.31 16.14
C GLY A 27 -17.62 -3.69 17.44
N GLU A 28 -16.32 -3.97 17.35
CA GLU A 28 -15.46 -4.39 18.47
C GLU A 28 -14.86 -3.19 19.22
N LEU A 29 -15.03 -1.99 18.67
CA LEU A 29 -14.49 -0.76 19.21
C LEU A 29 -15.31 -0.21 20.39
N GLU A 30 -14.63 0.33 21.41
CA GLU A 30 -15.28 0.98 22.55
C GLU A 30 -16.13 2.18 22.09
N LYS A 31 -17.31 2.37 22.69
CA LYS A 31 -18.29 3.41 22.28
C LYS A 31 -17.68 4.81 22.14
N ALA A 32 -16.77 5.20 23.04
CA ALA A 32 -16.11 6.50 23.01
C ALA A 32 -15.22 6.67 21.76
N ILE A 33 -14.45 5.63 21.42
CA ILE A 33 -13.55 5.63 20.27
C ILE A 33 -14.37 5.52 18.98
N ALA A 34 -15.43 4.72 18.97
CA ALA A 34 -16.33 4.60 17.83
C ALA A 34 -17.04 5.92 17.47
N THR A 35 -17.39 6.74 18.47
CA THR A 35 -17.94 8.08 18.19
C THR A 35 -16.92 9.02 17.57
N GLU A 36 -15.66 8.91 17.97
CA GLU A 36 -14.58 9.74 17.43
C GLU A 36 -14.22 9.33 16.00
N VAL A 37 -14.13 8.03 15.73
CA VAL A 37 -13.94 7.50 14.37
C VAL A 37 -15.09 7.93 13.47
N ARG A 38 -16.35 7.81 13.91
CA ARG A 38 -17.51 8.28 13.14
C ARG A 38 -17.43 9.77 12.80
N ARG A 39 -17.00 10.60 13.76
CA ARG A 39 -16.81 12.04 13.55
C ARG A 39 -15.70 12.30 12.53
N HIS A 40 -14.60 11.54 12.60
CA HIS A 40 -13.51 11.62 11.65
C HIS A 40 -13.96 11.25 10.22
N LEU A 41 -14.69 10.14 10.07
CA LEU A 41 -15.20 9.65 8.78
C LEU A 41 -16.10 10.68 8.06
N ALA A 42 -16.85 11.50 8.82
CA ALA A 42 -17.67 12.57 8.25
C ALA A 42 -16.84 13.73 7.66
N SER A 43 -15.56 13.85 8.04
CA SER A 43 -14.66 14.94 7.63
C SER A 43 -13.52 14.50 6.72
N CYS A 44 -13.25 13.18 6.62
CA CYS A 44 -12.13 12.62 5.90
C CYS A 44 -12.62 11.69 4.77
N GLU A 45 -12.44 12.14 3.53
CA GLU A 45 -12.75 11.37 2.32
C GLU A 45 -11.87 10.11 2.18
N PHE A 46 -10.64 10.15 2.72
CA PHE A 46 -9.73 9.00 2.69
C PHE A 46 -10.24 7.86 3.58
N CYS A 47 -10.49 8.13 4.86
CA CYS A 47 -10.91 7.09 5.79
C CYS A 47 -12.33 6.59 5.51
N SER A 48 -13.21 7.44 4.97
CA SER A 48 -14.54 6.99 4.53
C SER A 48 -14.45 6.00 3.36
N ALA A 49 -13.61 6.29 2.36
CA ALA A 49 -13.33 5.34 1.28
C ALA A 49 -12.64 4.06 1.79
N GLU A 50 -11.75 4.16 2.78
CA GLU A 50 -11.07 3.00 3.39
C GLU A 50 -12.06 2.09 4.14
N VAL A 51 -13.03 2.64 4.87
CA VAL A 51 -14.11 1.86 5.50
C VAL A 51 -15.01 1.21 4.45
N GLU A 52 -15.38 1.96 3.40
CA GLU A 52 -16.15 1.40 2.28
C GLU A 52 -15.40 0.24 1.60
N PHE A 53 -14.08 0.36 1.45
CA PHE A 53 -13.24 -0.72 0.93
C PHE A 53 -13.35 -1.99 1.79
N TYR A 54 -13.28 -1.87 3.11
CA TYR A 54 -13.40 -3.03 4.00
C TYR A 54 -14.82 -3.63 4.04
N VAL A 55 -15.86 -2.85 3.74
CA VAL A 55 -17.23 -3.38 3.55
C VAL A 55 -17.32 -4.26 2.32
N HIS A 56 -16.66 -3.85 1.23
CA HIS A 56 -16.65 -4.61 -0.03
C HIS A 56 -15.71 -5.83 0.01
N TYR A 57 -14.63 -5.74 0.80
CA TYR A 57 -13.63 -6.80 0.95
C TYR A 57 -13.43 -7.17 2.43
N PRO A 58 -14.37 -7.95 3.00
CA PRO A 58 -14.27 -8.41 4.39
C PRO A 58 -12.98 -9.19 4.60
N GLN A 59 -12.21 -8.81 5.62
CA GLN A 59 -10.96 -9.49 5.98
C GLN A 59 -11.19 -10.90 6.57
N THR A 60 -12.45 -11.32 6.75
CA THR A 60 -12.85 -12.68 7.13
C THR A 60 -12.56 -13.72 6.05
N GLU A 61 -12.40 -13.29 4.79
CA GLU A 61 -12.07 -14.12 3.63
C GLU A 61 -10.54 -14.23 3.41
N ILE A 62 -9.72 -13.92 4.42
CA ILE A 62 -8.44 -14.62 4.56
C ILE A 62 -8.82 -16.03 5.05
N SER A 63 -9.45 -16.79 4.15
CA SER A 63 -9.64 -18.21 4.34
C SER A 63 -8.28 -18.75 4.74
N SER A 64 -8.28 -19.56 5.78
CA SER A 64 -7.13 -20.35 6.22
C SER A 64 -6.68 -21.36 5.16
N GLU A 65 -6.99 -21.13 3.87
CA GLU A 65 -6.17 -21.65 2.79
C GLU A 65 -4.73 -21.31 3.14
N PRO A 66 -3.81 -22.26 3.11
CA PRO A 66 -2.40 -21.93 3.11
C PRO A 66 -2.19 -20.95 1.97
N MET A 67 -2.02 -19.67 2.29
CA MET A 67 -1.51 -18.70 1.34
C MET A 67 -0.17 -19.28 0.94
N GLU A 68 -0.12 -19.97 -0.21
CA GLU A 68 1.14 -20.50 -0.71
C GLU A 68 2.04 -19.29 -0.80
N VAL A 69 3.02 -19.23 0.10
CA VAL A 69 4.02 -18.18 0.09
C VAL A 69 4.71 -18.37 -1.24
N ALA A 70 4.25 -17.62 -2.25
CA ALA A 70 4.74 -17.71 -3.60
C ALA A 70 6.23 -17.42 -3.49
N GLN A 71 7.04 -18.47 -3.56
CA GLN A 71 8.47 -18.32 -3.36
C GLN A 71 8.94 -17.39 -4.45
N ILE A 72 9.66 -16.35 -4.05
CA ILE A 72 10.23 -15.39 -4.99
C ILE A 72 11.00 -16.21 -6.02
N PRO A 73 10.67 -16.12 -7.32
CA PRO A 73 11.36 -16.87 -8.35
C PRO A 73 12.87 -16.68 -8.20
N ALA A 74 13.65 -17.78 -8.22
CA ALA A 74 15.08 -17.75 -7.97
C ALA A 74 15.84 -16.65 -8.75
N PRO A 75 15.52 -16.37 -10.04
CA PRO A 75 16.17 -15.27 -10.76
C PRO A 75 15.91 -13.88 -10.15
N LEU A 76 14.71 -13.65 -9.63
CA LEU A 76 14.34 -12.39 -8.98
C LEU A 76 14.97 -12.28 -7.59
N PHE A 77 15.08 -13.40 -6.88
CA PHE A 77 15.75 -13.45 -5.58
C PHE A 77 17.25 -13.15 -5.72
N GLU A 78 17.93 -13.80 -6.66
CA GLU A 78 19.36 -13.59 -6.95
C GLU A 78 19.64 -12.14 -7.37
N LEU A 79 18.77 -11.57 -8.20
CA LEU A 79 18.85 -10.16 -8.58
C LEU A 79 18.72 -9.26 -7.34
N ALA A 80 17.66 -9.44 -6.53
CA ALA A 80 17.43 -8.62 -5.35
C ALA A 80 18.62 -8.70 -4.37
N GLU A 81 19.19 -9.89 -4.18
CA GLU A 81 20.39 -10.06 -3.37
C GLU A 81 21.59 -9.30 -3.95
N ALA A 82 21.84 -9.39 -5.26
CA ALA A 82 22.95 -8.68 -5.90
C ALA A 82 22.83 -7.15 -5.76
N LEU A 83 21.61 -6.62 -5.81
CA LEU A 83 21.33 -5.19 -5.63
C LEU A 83 21.51 -4.72 -4.19
N LEU A 84 20.96 -5.49 -3.25
CA LEU A 84 20.92 -5.08 -1.85
C LEU A 84 22.24 -5.34 -1.11
N LYS A 85 22.97 -6.41 -1.47
CA LYS A 85 24.33 -6.68 -0.92
C LYS A 85 25.35 -5.66 -1.41
N ASN A 86 25.09 -5.00 -2.54
CA ASN A 86 26.00 -4.05 -3.16
C ASN A 86 25.49 -2.60 -3.07
N ARG A 87 24.89 -2.21 -1.92
CA ARG A 87 24.33 -0.86 -1.63
C ARG A 87 25.27 0.33 -1.89
N HIS A 88 26.54 0.09 -2.20
CA HIS A 88 27.55 1.11 -2.52
C HIS A 88 28.29 0.87 -3.85
N SER A 89 27.91 -0.11 -4.66
CA SER A 89 28.50 -0.29 -5.99
C SER A 89 27.55 0.25 -7.05
N ASP A 90 28.09 1.14 -7.87
CA ASP A 90 27.37 1.97 -8.81
C ASP A 90 26.29 1.21 -9.59
N SER A 91 25.10 1.81 -9.64
CA SER A 91 23.96 1.42 -10.47
C SER A 91 24.30 1.28 -11.97
N SER A 92 25.51 1.66 -12.38
CA SER A 92 26.06 1.50 -13.73
C SER A 92 26.15 0.03 -14.16
N SER A 93 26.50 -0.89 -13.26
CA SER A 93 26.60 -2.33 -13.59
C SER A 93 25.24 -2.93 -13.93
N LEU A 94 24.20 -2.52 -13.20
CA LEU A 94 22.80 -2.86 -13.50
C LEU A 94 22.34 -2.28 -14.83
N ASN A 95 22.65 -1.00 -15.07
CA ASN A 95 22.28 -0.31 -16.30
C ASN A 95 22.99 -0.93 -17.52
N SER A 96 24.20 -1.47 -17.38
CA SER A 96 24.89 -2.21 -18.44
C SER A 96 24.21 -3.55 -18.76
N LEU A 97 23.81 -4.32 -17.75
CA LEU A 97 23.06 -5.58 -17.94
C LEU A 97 21.69 -5.37 -18.61
N LEU A 98 20.96 -4.33 -18.22
CA LEU A 98 19.69 -3.96 -18.87
C LEU A 98 19.90 -3.46 -20.31
N LYS A 99 21.06 -2.84 -20.60
CA LYS A 99 21.45 -2.42 -21.94
C LYS A 99 21.80 -3.59 -22.86
N GLU A 100 22.35 -4.69 -22.34
CA GLU A 100 22.60 -5.90 -23.13
C GLU A 100 21.30 -6.66 -23.45
N GLN A 101 20.29 -6.58 -22.58
CA GLN A 101 18.96 -7.13 -22.83
C GLN A 101 18.02 -6.17 -23.61
N LYS A 102 18.58 -5.22 -24.37
CA LYS A 102 17.84 -4.16 -25.09
C LYS A 102 16.93 -4.69 -26.19
N GLY A 103 15.70 -5.02 -25.78
CA GLY A 103 14.48 -4.72 -26.51
C GLY A 103 13.56 -3.72 -25.79
N LEU A 104 13.81 -3.38 -24.52
CA LEU A 104 12.92 -2.52 -23.74
C LEU A 104 13.66 -1.28 -23.23
N VAL A 105 13.80 -0.28 -24.10
CA VAL A 105 14.14 1.08 -23.69
C VAL A 105 12.85 1.73 -23.18
N LEU A 106 12.78 1.99 -21.87
CA LEU A 106 11.79 2.91 -21.30
C LEU A 106 12.26 4.33 -21.60
N ASP A 107 11.82 4.88 -22.73
CA ASP A 107 11.87 6.31 -22.97
C ASP A 107 10.91 6.99 -21.98
N LYS A 108 11.49 7.75 -21.05
CA LYS A 108 10.74 8.68 -20.22
C LYS A 108 10.24 9.83 -21.11
N ALA A 109 8.93 9.92 -21.29
CA ALA A 109 8.24 11.15 -21.71
C ALA A 109 7.95 12.03 -20.49
#